data_AF-A0A167TTV5-F1
#
_entry.id   AF-A0A167TTV5-F1
#
_cell.length_a   1.000
_cell.length_b   1.000
_cell.length_c   1.000
_cell.angle_alpha   90.00
_cell.angle_beta   90.00
_cell.angle_gamma   90.00
#
_symmetry.space_group_name_H-M   'P 1'
#
loop_
_entity.id
_entity.type
_entity.pdbx_description
1 polymer ?
#
loop_
_entity_poly.entity_id
_entity_poly.type
_entity_poly.pdbx_seq_one_letter_code
_entity_poly.pdbx_strand_id
1 'polypeptide(L)'
;MSSDSSDSDVEDVHALTINEHFTKAFEYKSEREELAKLKAKYGSDLDEDLEEDSEEAESEDEDGEELTPAVDAAIFRTLVRIKRKDPEIYQSEKGIFEGSIYTADEQKRIAATNHVQSSRARKDKDKSKPLTIRQAALDSALLTTSRSPSPEPLPHAEEQRALRSETIAVFRSAAQDEDEDDDALFVPREKPTDEAARDEEEYRDFLEREVGEDLTKL
;
A
#
# COMPACT_ATOMS: atom_id res chain seq x y z
N MET A 1 55.73 -9.12 70.24
CA MET A 1 54.33 -8.66 70.31
C MET A 1 54.17 -7.56 69.27
N SER A 2 53.44 -7.84 68.19
CA SER A 2 53.13 -6.85 67.13
C SER A 2 51.63 -6.56 67.17
N SER A 3 51.35 -5.35 67.65
CA SER A 3 50.17 -4.49 67.49
C SER A 3 49.90 -4.23 65.99
N ASP A 4 48.72 -3.96 65.46
CA ASP A 4 47.34 -3.85 65.95
C ASP A 4 46.41 -3.74 64.73
N SER A 5 45.15 -4.04 65.01
CA SER A 5 43.90 -4.08 64.25
C SER A 5 43.75 -3.27 62.95
N SER A 6 43.29 -4.01 61.92
CA SER A 6 42.14 -3.73 61.06
C SER A 6 41.54 -2.32 61.07
N ASP A 7 41.63 -1.63 59.94
CA ASP A 7 40.53 -0.80 59.44
C ASP A 7 40.45 -0.88 57.91
N SER A 8 39.25 -1.19 57.43
CA SER A 8 38.92 -1.45 56.04
C SER A 8 38.14 -0.26 55.52
N ASP A 9 38.85 0.77 55.05
CA ASP A 9 38.23 1.94 54.44
C ASP A 9 37.94 1.65 52.96
N VAL A 10 36.72 1.18 52.70
CA VAL A 10 36.17 1.06 51.34
C VAL A 10 35.70 2.45 50.95
N GLU A 11 36.55 3.15 50.19
CA GLU A 11 36.27 4.47 49.61
C GLU A 11 34.90 4.49 48.92
N ASP A 12 34.10 5.44 49.39
CA ASP A 12 32.73 5.79 49.02
C ASP A 12 32.52 5.85 47.49
N VAL A 13 31.72 4.93 46.96
CA VAL A 13 31.31 4.92 45.55
C VAL A 13 30.34 6.09 45.35
N HIS A 14 30.88 7.25 44.94
CA HIS A 14 30.11 8.48 44.72
C HIS A 14 28.80 8.21 43.96
N ALA A 15 27.67 8.37 44.65
CA ALA A 15 26.34 8.28 44.05
C ALA A 15 26.16 9.41 43.03
N LEU A 16 26.20 9.06 41.75
CA LEU A 16 25.95 10.02 40.66
C LEU A 16 24.51 10.51 40.75
N THR A 17 24.34 11.79 41.10
CA THR A 17 23.02 12.43 41.17
C THR A 17 22.74 13.12 39.85
N ILE A 18 21.66 12.74 39.17
CA ILE A 18 21.26 13.35 37.89
C ILE A 18 20.71 14.75 38.17
N ASN A 19 21.23 15.74 37.46
CA ASN A 19 20.72 17.11 37.55
C ASN A 19 19.44 17.26 36.73
N GLU A 20 18.29 17.17 37.38
CA GLU A 20 16.96 17.29 36.76
C GLU A 20 16.75 18.60 35.99
N HIS A 21 17.38 19.71 36.44
CA HIS A 21 17.28 20.99 35.75
C HIS A 21 17.97 20.95 34.39
N PHE A 22 19.08 20.22 34.28
CA PHE A 22 19.79 20.06 33.02
C PHE A 22 18.99 19.19 32.05
N THR A 23 18.39 18.10 32.53
CA THR A 23 17.53 17.22 31.71
C THR A 23 16.37 17.98 31.08
N LYS A 24 15.62 18.75 31.89
CA LYS A 24 14.49 19.56 31.41
C LYS A 24 14.92 20.65 30.42
N ALA A 25 16.05 21.30 30.65
CA ALA A 25 16.58 22.32 29.73
C ALA A 25 17.08 21.71 28.41
N PHE A 26 17.64 20.50 28.48
CA PHE A 26 18.11 19.77 27.31
C PHE A 26 16.95 19.29 26.45
N GLU A 27 15.91 18.71 27.05
CA GLU A 27 14.68 18.30 26.37
C GLU A 27 14.03 19.47 25.64
N TYR A 28 13.83 20.59 26.34
CA TYR A 28 13.25 21.80 25.74
C TYR A 28 14.08 22.36 24.58
N LYS A 29 15.41 22.30 24.69
CA LYS A 29 16.31 22.75 23.62
C LYS A 29 16.28 21.79 22.42
N SER A 30 16.27 20.49 22.68
CA SER A 30 16.19 19.44 21.66
C SER A 30 14.89 19.55 20.86
N GLU A 31 13.75 19.65 21.56
CA GLU A 31 12.43 19.80 20.95
C GLU A 31 12.38 21.04 20.05
N ARG A 32 12.91 22.17 20.52
CA ARG A 32 12.94 23.41 19.73
C ARG A 32 13.84 23.31 18.50
N GLU A 33 14.98 22.64 18.61
CA GLU A 33 15.89 22.40 17.48
C GLU A 33 15.27 21.46 16.44
N GLU A 34 14.58 20.42 16.89
CA GLU A 34 13.84 19.51 16.00
C GLU A 34 12.70 20.23 15.29
N LEU A 35 11.90 21.01 16.02
CA LEU A 35 10.81 21.80 15.45
C LEU A 35 11.35 22.81 14.42
N ALA A 36 12.48 23.48 14.72
CA ALA A 36 13.12 24.39 13.79
C ALA A 36 13.66 23.67 12.53
N LYS A 37 14.22 22.47 12.70
CA LYS A 37 14.71 21.62 11.59
C LYS A 37 13.56 21.12 10.72
N LEU A 38 12.44 20.74 11.31
CA LEU A 38 11.20 20.37 10.61
C LEU A 38 10.67 21.56 9.82
N LYS A 39 10.52 22.73 10.45
CA LYS A 39 10.07 23.95 9.78
C LYS A 39 11.00 24.41 8.66
N ALA A 40 12.31 24.27 8.83
CA ALA A 40 13.28 24.59 7.78
C ALA A 40 13.22 23.62 6.58
N LYS A 41 12.88 22.34 6.83
CA LYS A 41 12.76 21.31 5.79
C LYS A 41 11.45 21.38 5.02
N TYR A 42 10.35 21.59 5.73
CA TYR A 42 8.99 21.47 5.17
C TYR A 42 8.30 22.83 4.96
N GLY A 43 8.92 23.93 5.39
CA GLY A 43 8.31 25.26 5.37
C GLY A 43 7.33 25.47 6.52
N SER A 44 7.02 26.72 6.84
CA SER A 44 6.00 27.10 7.83
C SER A 44 4.62 27.32 7.21
N ASP A 45 4.46 27.00 5.93
CA ASP A 45 3.29 27.33 5.10
C ASP A 45 2.40 26.10 4.81
N LEU A 46 2.62 25.01 5.55
CA LEU A 46 1.93 23.74 5.34
C LEU A 46 0.54 23.71 6.01
N ASP A 47 0.01 24.84 6.46
CA ASP A 47 -1.23 24.94 7.24
C ASP A 47 -2.44 25.46 6.47
N GLU A 48 -2.34 25.88 5.19
CA GLU A 48 -3.51 26.47 4.48
C GLU A 48 -3.88 25.94 3.09
N ASP A 49 -3.08 25.12 2.39
CA ASP A 49 -3.43 24.66 1.01
C ASP A 49 -3.11 23.16 0.77
N LEU A 50 -3.51 22.27 1.67
CA LEU A 50 -3.49 20.81 1.42
C LEU A 50 -4.90 20.20 1.46
N GLU A 51 -5.90 20.96 0.98
CA GLU A 51 -7.16 20.36 0.57
C GLU A 51 -7.05 19.91 -0.90
N GLU A 52 -7.21 18.59 -1.04
CA GLU A 52 -7.80 17.92 -2.19
C GLU A 52 -6.88 17.57 -3.38
N ASP A 53 -6.95 16.29 -3.74
CA ASP A 53 -6.48 15.66 -4.98
C ASP A 53 -5.07 15.03 -4.98
N SER A 54 -4.92 13.96 -4.19
CA SER A 54 -4.02 12.85 -4.54
C SER A 54 -4.67 11.52 -4.19
N GLU A 55 -5.83 11.26 -4.80
CA GLU A 55 -6.27 9.90 -5.08
C GLU A 55 -5.54 9.40 -6.34
N GLU A 56 -4.21 9.32 -6.26
CA GLU A 56 -3.42 8.71 -7.33
C GLU A 56 -3.57 7.20 -7.22
N ALA A 57 -4.57 6.70 -7.96
CA ALA A 57 -4.93 5.32 -8.22
C ALA A 57 -3.84 4.30 -7.85
N GLU A 58 -4.01 3.69 -6.68
CA GLU A 58 -3.33 2.47 -6.31
C GLU A 58 -3.77 1.37 -7.27
N SER A 59 -2.85 0.91 -8.12
CA SER A 59 -3.07 -0.14 -9.13
C SER A 59 -2.90 -1.55 -8.57
N GLU A 60 -2.81 -1.69 -7.25
CA GLU A 60 -2.45 -2.95 -6.59
C GLU A 60 -3.66 -3.83 -6.26
N ASP A 61 -4.89 -3.27 -6.32
CA ASP A 61 -6.15 -4.02 -6.15
C ASP A 61 -6.75 -4.51 -7.49
N GLU A 62 -6.16 -4.15 -8.64
CA GLU A 62 -6.73 -4.39 -9.98
C GLU A 62 -6.88 -5.89 -10.32
N ASP A 63 -6.03 -6.78 -9.80
CA ASP A 63 -6.07 -8.22 -10.09
C ASP A 63 -7.23 -8.97 -9.39
N GLY A 64 -7.82 -8.39 -8.34
CA GLY A 64 -8.92 -9.01 -7.57
C GLY A 64 -10.32 -8.52 -7.99
N GLU A 65 -10.41 -7.39 -8.67
CA GLU A 65 -11.69 -6.76 -9.05
C GLU A 65 -12.52 -7.63 -10.00
N GLU A 66 -11.88 -8.51 -10.78
CA GLU A 66 -12.58 -9.38 -11.73
C GLU A 66 -13.19 -10.64 -11.08
N LEU A 67 -12.84 -10.97 -9.83
CA LEU A 67 -13.36 -12.14 -9.11
C LEU A 67 -14.72 -11.86 -8.45
N THR A 68 -15.70 -11.40 -9.25
CA THR A 68 -17.04 -11.06 -8.75
C THR A 68 -18.10 -12.04 -9.24
N PRO A 69 -19.17 -12.30 -8.45
CA PRO A 69 -20.29 -13.13 -8.89
C PRO A 69 -20.94 -12.65 -10.19
N ALA A 70 -20.96 -11.33 -10.44
CA ALA A 70 -21.49 -10.74 -11.66
C ALA A 70 -20.69 -11.15 -12.90
N VAL A 71 -19.35 -11.23 -12.78
CA VAL A 71 -18.46 -11.74 -13.82
C VAL A 71 -18.75 -13.21 -14.09
N ASP A 72 -18.88 -14.02 -13.04
CA ASP A 72 -19.20 -15.45 -13.18
C ASP A 72 -20.55 -15.68 -13.89
N ALA A 73 -21.59 -14.93 -13.51
CA ALA A 73 -22.90 -15.01 -14.19
C ALA A 73 -22.78 -14.64 -15.67
N ALA A 74 -21.99 -13.60 -16.00
CA ALA A 74 -21.72 -13.24 -17.39
C ALA A 74 -21.02 -14.37 -18.13
N ILE A 75 -19.98 -14.99 -17.53
CA ILE A 75 -19.26 -16.14 -18.09
C ILE A 75 -20.25 -17.28 -18.39
N PHE A 76 -21.11 -17.67 -17.45
CA PHE A 76 -22.09 -18.73 -17.69
C PHE A 76 -23.08 -18.39 -18.82
N ARG A 77 -23.58 -17.15 -18.88
CA ARG A 77 -24.41 -16.69 -20.00
C ARG A 77 -23.67 -16.81 -21.33
N THR A 78 -22.39 -16.47 -21.38
CA THR A 78 -21.57 -16.63 -22.60
C THR A 78 -21.46 -18.10 -23.01
N LEU A 79 -21.22 -19.01 -22.06
CA LEU A 79 -21.10 -20.45 -22.33
C LEU A 79 -22.41 -21.02 -22.88
N VAL A 80 -23.54 -20.58 -22.35
CA VAL A 80 -24.87 -20.97 -22.85
C VAL A 80 -25.07 -20.54 -24.31
N ARG A 81 -24.73 -19.28 -24.65
CA ARG A 81 -24.82 -18.76 -26.03
C ARG A 81 -23.87 -19.49 -26.98
N ILE A 82 -22.66 -19.84 -26.52
CA ILE A 82 -21.71 -20.68 -27.28
C ILE A 82 -22.33 -22.05 -27.56
N LYS A 83 -22.95 -22.67 -26.55
CA LYS A 83 -23.61 -23.98 -26.71
C LYS A 83 -24.76 -23.93 -27.71
N ARG A 84 -25.51 -22.83 -27.77
CA ARG A 84 -26.57 -22.58 -28.76
C ARG A 84 -26.07 -22.20 -30.15
N LYS A 85 -24.80 -21.83 -30.28
CA LYS A 85 -24.19 -21.28 -31.51
C LYS A 85 -24.85 -19.97 -31.95
N ASP A 86 -25.17 -19.10 -31.00
CA ASP A 86 -25.73 -17.79 -31.31
C ASP A 86 -24.71 -16.96 -32.14
N PRO A 87 -25.09 -16.35 -33.28
CA PRO A 87 -24.15 -15.61 -34.11
C PRO A 87 -23.67 -14.30 -33.49
N GLU A 88 -24.39 -13.79 -32.48
CA GLU A 88 -24.07 -12.51 -31.83
C GLU A 88 -22.77 -12.53 -31.02
N ILE A 89 -22.41 -13.67 -30.42
CA ILE A 89 -21.19 -13.79 -29.60
C ILE A 89 -19.90 -13.78 -30.43
N TYR A 90 -19.99 -13.94 -31.75
CA TYR A 90 -18.84 -13.92 -32.66
C TYR A 90 -18.62 -12.55 -33.32
N GLN A 91 -19.51 -11.58 -33.06
CA GLN A 91 -19.36 -10.22 -33.56
C GLN A 91 -18.35 -9.47 -32.68
N SER A 92 -17.18 -9.16 -33.25
CA SER A 92 -16.08 -8.47 -32.54
C SER A 92 -16.43 -7.07 -32.03
N GLU A 93 -17.53 -6.50 -32.51
CA GLU A 93 -18.00 -5.16 -32.13
C GLU A 93 -18.81 -5.17 -30.83
N LYS A 94 -19.28 -6.33 -30.35
CA LYS A 94 -20.08 -6.44 -29.12
C LYS A 94 -19.22 -6.95 -27.96
N GLY A 95 -18.94 -6.08 -26.99
CA GLY A 95 -18.34 -6.47 -25.72
C GLY A 95 -19.30 -7.36 -24.92
N ILE A 96 -18.92 -8.62 -24.72
CA ILE A 96 -19.79 -9.62 -24.07
C ILE A 96 -19.89 -9.39 -22.56
N PHE A 97 -18.83 -8.85 -21.97
CA PHE A 97 -18.68 -8.58 -20.54
C PHE A 97 -18.93 -7.11 -20.16
N GLU A 98 -18.92 -6.21 -21.14
CA GLU A 98 -18.91 -4.76 -20.91
C GLU A 98 -20.23 -4.24 -20.32
N GLY A 99 -21.37 -4.81 -20.73
CA GLY A 99 -22.69 -4.32 -20.33
C GLY A 99 -23.29 -4.93 -19.07
N SER A 100 -22.74 -6.05 -18.55
CA SER A 100 -23.34 -6.77 -17.41
C SER A 100 -22.51 -6.73 -16.13
N ILE A 101 -21.23 -6.37 -16.23
CA ILE A 101 -20.29 -6.41 -15.09
C ILE A 101 -20.02 -5.02 -14.54
N TYR A 102 -19.83 -4.04 -15.43
CA TYR A 102 -19.46 -2.69 -15.03
C TYR A 102 -20.70 -1.80 -14.93
N THR A 103 -20.78 -1.02 -13.87
CA THR A 103 -21.75 0.07 -13.77
C THR A 103 -21.49 1.10 -14.89
N ALA A 104 -22.52 1.86 -15.28
CA ALA A 104 -22.38 2.86 -16.35
C ALA A 104 -21.27 3.90 -16.07
N ASP A 105 -20.89 4.09 -14.81
CA ASP A 105 -19.81 4.98 -14.41
C ASP A 105 -18.44 4.30 -14.47
N GLU A 106 -18.32 3.01 -14.12
CA GLU A 106 -17.09 2.22 -14.35
C GLU A 106 -16.78 2.04 -15.84
N GLN A 107 -17.80 1.82 -16.68
CA GLN A 107 -17.62 1.76 -18.14
C GLN A 107 -17.02 3.07 -18.69
N LYS A 108 -17.46 4.23 -18.17
CA LYS A 108 -16.87 5.54 -18.54
C LYS A 108 -15.43 5.67 -18.04
N ARG A 109 -15.11 5.15 -16.85
CA ARG A 109 -13.74 5.16 -16.30
C ARG A 109 -12.81 4.30 -17.17
N ILE A 110 -13.21 3.07 -17.52
CA ILE A 110 -12.45 2.16 -18.40
C ILE A 110 -12.30 2.74 -19.81
N ALA A 111 -13.36 3.36 -20.36
CA ALA A 111 -13.28 4.04 -21.65
C ALA A 111 -12.34 5.26 -21.60
N ALA A 112 -12.35 6.01 -20.50
CA ALA A 112 -11.46 7.16 -20.28
C ALA A 112 -10.00 6.73 -20.11
N THR A 113 -9.71 5.66 -19.35
CA THR A 113 -8.34 5.13 -19.19
C THR A 113 -7.79 4.59 -20.49
N ASN A 114 -8.59 3.88 -21.29
CA ASN A 114 -8.21 3.41 -22.62
C ASN A 114 -7.93 4.55 -23.62
N HIS A 115 -8.70 5.65 -23.54
CA HIS A 115 -8.44 6.85 -24.35
C HIS A 115 -7.14 7.58 -23.93
N VAL A 116 -6.83 7.60 -22.64
CA VAL A 116 -5.58 8.17 -22.10
C VAL A 116 -4.36 7.30 -22.45
N GLN A 117 -4.51 5.97 -22.48
CA GLN A 117 -3.46 5.04 -22.90
C GLN A 117 -3.16 5.18 -24.41
N SER A 118 -4.18 5.34 -25.26
CA SER A 118 -4.02 5.56 -26.70
C SER A 118 -3.43 6.93 -27.05
N SER A 119 -3.68 7.96 -26.25
CA SER A 119 -3.12 9.31 -26.47
C SER A 119 -1.70 9.50 -25.89
N ARG A 120 -1.21 8.53 -25.11
CA ARG A 120 0.21 8.37 -24.73
C ARG A 120 1.06 7.67 -25.80
N ALA A 121 0.58 7.60 -27.04
CA ALA A 121 1.41 7.31 -28.21
C ALA A 121 2.52 8.38 -28.36
N ARG A 122 3.64 8.10 -27.68
CA ARG A 122 5.00 8.64 -27.82
C ARG A 122 5.11 9.86 -28.75
N LYS A 123 4.87 11.04 -28.20
CA LYS A 123 5.45 12.25 -28.77
C LYS A 123 6.94 12.19 -28.45
N ASP A 124 7.75 11.81 -29.43
CA ASP A 124 9.21 11.99 -29.41
C ASP A 124 9.48 13.46 -29.09
N LYS A 125 9.74 13.76 -27.82
CA LYS A 125 10.15 15.09 -27.38
C LYS A 125 11.66 15.12 -27.47
N ASP A 126 12.15 16.01 -28.32
CA ASP A 126 13.57 16.26 -28.54
C ASP A 126 14.36 16.31 -27.24
N LYS A 127 15.50 15.61 -27.27
CA LYS A 127 16.47 15.48 -26.19
C LYS A 127 17.20 16.80 -25.97
N SER A 128 16.61 17.74 -25.24
CA SER A 128 17.35 18.74 -24.43
C SER A 128 16.37 19.70 -23.77
N LYS A 129 15.82 19.29 -22.62
CA LYS A 129 15.30 20.28 -21.67
C LYS A 129 16.49 21.07 -21.13
N PRO A 130 16.45 22.42 -21.05
CA PRO A 130 17.53 23.20 -20.48
C PRO A 130 17.71 22.85 -18.99
N LEU A 131 18.96 22.66 -18.57
CA LEU A 131 19.29 22.37 -17.17
C LEU A 131 18.90 23.58 -16.30
N THR A 132 18.11 23.35 -15.27
CA THR A 132 17.70 24.43 -14.35
C THR A 132 18.74 24.59 -13.24
N ILE A 133 18.97 25.81 -12.74
CA ILE A 133 19.94 26.08 -11.65
C ILE A 133 19.68 25.18 -10.42
N ARG A 134 18.39 24.95 -10.10
CA ARG A 134 17.98 24.04 -9.02
C ARG A 134 18.43 22.60 -9.25
N GLN A 135 18.41 22.11 -10.49
CA GLN A 135 18.87 20.76 -10.86
C GLN A 135 20.40 20.67 -10.74
N ALA A 136 21.14 21.68 -11.22
CA ALA A 136 22.60 21.71 -11.08
C ALA A 136 23.06 21.73 -9.61
N ALA A 137 22.36 22.49 -8.76
CA ALA A 137 22.63 22.52 -7.33
C ALA A 137 22.37 21.15 -6.67
N LEU A 138 21.26 20.50 -7.02
CA LEU A 138 20.90 19.17 -6.52
C LEU A 138 21.96 18.13 -6.94
N ASP A 139 22.33 18.09 -8.22
CA ASP A 139 23.35 17.17 -8.74
C ASP A 139 24.69 17.38 -8.04
N SER A 140 25.10 18.63 -7.79
CA SER A 140 26.34 18.92 -7.05
C SER A 140 26.29 18.47 -5.58
N ALA A 141 25.12 18.46 -4.95
CA ALA A 141 24.94 17.99 -3.58
C ALA A 141 24.95 16.45 -3.51
N LEU A 142 24.36 15.78 -4.51
CA LEU A 142 24.35 14.31 -4.62
C LEU A 142 25.70 13.74 -5.03
N LEU A 143 26.47 14.42 -5.88
CA LEU A 143 27.82 14.00 -6.28
C LEU A 143 28.89 14.26 -5.20
N THR A 144 28.52 14.77 -4.03
CA THR A 144 29.47 14.82 -2.90
C THR A 144 29.82 13.38 -2.53
N THR A 145 31.08 13.01 -2.78
CA THR A 145 31.67 11.70 -2.50
C THR A 145 31.69 11.44 -0.98
N SER A 146 30.51 11.13 -0.44
CA SER A 146 30.33 10.51 0.86
C SER A 146 31.01 9.15 0.80
N ARG A 147 32.04 8.98 1.63
CA ARG A 147 32.92 7.80 1.68
C ARG A 147 32.28 6.60 2.40
N SER A 148 30.98 6.67 2.67
CA SER A 148 30.16 5.58 3.20
C SER A 148 29.03 5.28 2.22
N PRO A 149 28.78 4.00 1.90
CA PRO A 149 27.63 3.60 1.10
C PRO A 149 26.37 3.81 1.94
N SER A 150 25.85 5.04 1.94
CA SER A 150 24.45 5.26 2.29
C SER A 150 23.65 4.74 1.11
N PRO A 151 22.62 3.90 1.32
CA PRO A 151 21.71 3.56 0.23
C PRO A 151 21.19 4.86 -0.37
N GLU A 152 21.18 4.93 -1.70
CA GLU A 152 20.53 6.02 -2.41
C GLU A 152 19.06 6.05 -1.98
N PRO A 153 18.48 7.23 -1.71
CA PRO A 153 17.07 7.31 -1.34
C PRO A 153 16.24 6.74 -2.50
N LEU A 154 15.45 5.71 -2.20
CA LEU A 154 14.55 5.11 -3.17
C LEU A 154 13.43 6.13 -3.49
N PRO A 155 12.85 6.08 -4.69
CA PRO A 155 11.66 6.87 -4.95
C PRO A 155 10.55 6.45 -3.98
N HIS A 156 9.77 7.42 -3.50
CA HIS A 156 8.70 7.20 -2.51
C HIS A 156 7.78 6.01 -2.85
N ALA A 157 7.42 5.83 -4.12
CA ALA A 157 6.61 4.69 -4.57
C ALA A 157 7.28 3.32 -4.32
N GLU A 158 8.60 3.25 -4.50
CA GLU A 158 9.37 2.03 -4.24
C GLU A 158 9.55 1.79 -2.73
N GLU A 159 9.72 2.85 -1.94
CA GLU A 159 9.74 2.76 -0.48
C GLU A 159 8.41 2.25 0.07
N GLN A 160 7.28 2.80 -0.40
CA GLN A 160 5.95 2.35 0.00
C GLN A 160 5.72 0.89 -0.37
N ARG A 161 6.11 0.48 -1.58
CA ARG A 161 6.00 -0.92 -2.02
C ARG A 161 6.85 -1.85 -1.15
N ALA A 162 8.08 -1.47 -0.84
CA ALA A 162 8.95 -2.24 0.02
C ALA A 162 8.34 -2.40 1.42
N LEU A 163 7.89 -1.30 2.03
CA LEU A 163 7.22 -1.30 3.34
C LEU A 163 5.96 -2.18 3.33
N ARG A 164 5.10 -2.08 2.32
CA ARG A 164 3.90 -2.92 2.19
C ARG A 164 4.24 -4.39 2.02
N SER A 165 5.24 -4.71 1.20
CA SER A 165 5.67 -6.09 1.01
C SER A 165 6.22 -6.70 2.31
N GLU A 166 6.96 -5.90 3.10
CA GLU A 166 7.49 -6.30 4.39
C GLU A 166 6.36 -6.51 5.41
N THR A 167 5.40 -5.58 5.51
CA THR A 167 4.25 -5.74 6.42
C THR A 167 3.42 -6.97 6.06
N ILE A 168 3.08 -7.17 4.78
CA ILE A 168 2.34 -8.35 4.31
C ILE A 168 3.12 -9.65 4.61
N ALA A 169 4.44 -9.65 4.42
CA ALA A 169 5.27 -10.81 4.75
C ALA A 169 5.23 -11.12 6.25
N VAL A 170 5.29 -10.10 7.11
CA VAL A 170 5.14 -10.27 8.58
C VAL A 170 3.78 -10.86 8.92
N PHE A 171 2.69 -10.34 8.33
CA PHE A 171 1.35 -10.90 8.54
C PHE A 171 1.23 -12.36 8.09
N ARG A 172 1.81 -12.71 6.93
CA ARG A 172 1.79 -14.09 6.42
C ARG A 172 2.63 -15.05 7.25
N SER A 173 3.78 -14.59 7.74
CA SER A 173 4.63 -15.37 8.65
C SER A 173 3.92 -15.64 9.98
N ALA A 174 3.34 -14.60 10.58
CA ALA A 174 2.60 -14.71 11.83
C ALA A 174 1.36 -15.63 11.72
N ALA A 175 0.77 -15.75 10.53
CA ALA A 175 -0.32 -16.69 10.28
C ALA A 175 0.13 -18.14 10.05
N GLN A 176 1.41 -18.38 9.75
CA GLN A 176 1.97 -19.73 9.53
C GLN A 176 2.62 -20.33 10.79
N ASP A 177 3.09 -19.48 11.71
CA ASP A 177 3.60 -19.92 13.01
C ASP A 177 2.40 -20.27 13.91
N GLU A 178 1.91 -21.52 13.81
CA GLU A 178 0.84 -22.12 14.62
C GLU A 178 1.26 -22.39 16.09
N ASP A 179 2.48 -22.00 16.49
CA ASP A 179 2.98 -22.19 17.84
C ASP A 179 2.33 -21.17 18.79
N GLU A 180 1.20 -21.61 19.35
CA GLU A 180 0.47 -21.13 20.54
C GLU A 180 1.18 -20.06 21.39
N ASP A 181 1.00 -18.78 21.06
CA ASP A 181 1.06 -17.69 22.03
C ASP A 181 -0.21 -16.84 21.87
N ASP A 182 -1.09 -16.86 22.88
CA ASP A 182 -2.30 -16.01 23.00
C ASP A 182 -1.99 -14.49 22.98
N ASP A 183 -0.71 -14.12 22.88
CA ASP A 183 -0.18 -12.75 22.83
C ASP A 183 0.10 -12.24 21.40
N ALA A 184 -0.23 -13.01 20.36
CA ALA A 184 -0.14 -12.54 18.98
C ALA A 184 -1.09 -11.35 18.72
N LEU A 185 -0.53 -10.21 18.28
CA LEU A 185 -1.27 -8.96 18.04
C LEU A 185 -2.45 -9.12 17.04
N PHE A 186 -2.38 -10.12 16.16
CA PHE A 186 -3.42 -10.44 15.19
C PHE A 186 -3.62 -11.96 15.12
N VAL A 187 -4.88 -12.40 15.24
CA VAL A 187 -5.27 -13.81 15.10
C VAL A 187 -6.14 -13.95 13.83
N PRO A 188 -5.79 -14.85 12.90
CA PRO A 188 -6.63 -15.08 11.72
C PRO A 188 -7.99 -15.63 12.14
N ARG A 189 -9.07 -14.99 11.66
CA ARG A 189 -10.43 -15.48 11.91
C ARG A 189 -10.71 -16.68 11.00
N GLU A 190 -10.81 -17.87 11.58
CA GLU A 190 -11.37 -19.01 10.86
C GLU A 190 -12.83 -18.72 10.51
N LYS A 191 -13.18 -18.73 9.22
CA LYS A 191 -14.58 -18.70 8.81
C LYS A 191 -15.22 -20.01 9.27
N PRO A 192 -16.24 -20.00 10.16
CA PRO A 192 -16.92 -21.23 10.55
C PRO A 192 -17.58 -21.86 9.32
N THR A 193 -17.63 -23.20 9.29
CA THR A 193 -18.19 -23.95 8.15
C THR A 193 -19.64 -23.58 7.82
N ASP A 194 -20.40 -23.11 8.80
CA ASP A 194 -21.78 -22.61 8.64
C ASP A 194 -21.85 -21.29 7.86
N GLU A 195 -20.88 -20.38 8.05
CA GLU A 195 -20.80 -19.12 7.27
C GLU A 195 -20.41 -19.41 5.82
N ALA A 196 -19.41 -20.28 5.60
CA ALA A 196 -19.01 -20.68 4.25
C ALA A 196 -20.14 -21.38 3.48
N ALA A 197 -20.92 -22.24 4.14
CA ALA A 197 -22.07 -22.89 3.51
C ALA A 197 -23.16 -21.89 3.11
N ARG A 198 -23.42 -20.87 3.94
CA ARG A 198 -24.36 -19.80 3.62
C ARG A 198 -23.88 -18.95 2.45
N ASP A 199 -22.61 -18.55 2.45
CA ASP A 199 -22.01 -17.80 1.34
C ASP A 199 -22.14 -18.59 0.02
N GLU A 200 -21.93 -19.91 0.05
CA GLU A 200 -22.12 -20.79 -1.12
C GLU A 200 -23.57 -20.90 -1.57
N GLU A 201 -24.52 -20.99 -0.64
CA GLU A 201 -25.96 -21.01 -0.95
C GLU A 201 -26.41 -19.68 -1.58
N GLU A 202 -26.00 -18.55 -1.01
CA GLU A 202 -26.29 -17.22 -1.56
C GLU A 202 -25.69 -17.04 -2.96
N TYR A 203 -24.46 -17.52 -3.16
CA TYR A 203 -23.82 -17.50 -4.48
C TYR A 203 -24.57 -18.37 -5.50
N ARG A 204 -25.03 -19.56 -5.09
CA ARG A 204 -25.86 -20.43 -5.96
C ARG A 204 -27.18 -19.77 -6.32
N ASP A 205 -27.88 -19.20 -5.34
CA ASP A 205 -29.14 -18.50 -5.56
C ASP A 205 -28.97 -17.29 -6.48
N PHE A 206 -27.85 -16.55 -6.33
CA PHE A 206 -27.48 -15.46 -7.22
C PHE A 206 -27.30 -15.93 -8.66
N LEU A 207 -26.53 -17.01 -8.88
CA LEU A 207 -26.30 -17.56 -10.22
C LEU A 207 -27.57 -18.12 -10.84
N GLU A 208 -28.43 -18.80 -10.07
CA GLU A 208 -29.71 -19.29 -10.55
C GLU A 208 -30.62 -18.14 -10.98
N ARG A 209 -30.66 -17.05 -10.20
CA ARG A 209 -31.44 -15.85 -10.53
C ARG A 209 -30.96 -15.18 -11.81
N GLU A 210 -29.65 -15.03 -11.99
CA GLU A 210 -29.09 -14.31 -13.13
C GLU A 210 -29.04 -15.17 -14.42
N VAL A 211 -28.75 -16.47 -14.31
CA VAL A 211 -28.51 -17.35 -15.47
C VAL A 211 -29.67 -18.29 -15.75
N GLY A 212 -30.58 -18.51 -14.78
CA GLY A 212 -31.69 -19.47 -14.89
C GLY A 212 -32.58 -19.26 -16.11
N GLU A 213 -32.94 -18.01 -16.44
CA GLU A 213 -33.70 -17.72 -17.65
C GLU A 213 -32.98 -18.15 -18.93
N ASP A 214 -31.67 -17.94 -18.97
CA ASP A 214 -30.85 -18.35 -20.09
C ASP A 214 -30.65 -19.86 -20.09
N LEU A 215 -30.72 -20.59 -18.98
CA LEU A 215 -30.67 -22.06 -19.01
C LEU A 215 -31.98 -22.69 -19.48
N THR A 216 -33.13 -22.06 -19.20
CA THR A 216 -34.44 -22.62 -19.62
C THR A 216 -34.67 -22.58 -21.14
N LYS A 217 -34.00 -21.66 -21.85
CA LYS A 217 -34.16 -21.46 -23.30
C LYS A 217 -33.26 -22.39 -24.14
N LEU A 218 -32.51 -23.32 -23.52
CA LEU A 218 -31.44 -24.14 -24.13
C LEU A 218 -32.04 -25.35 -24.83
#